data_AF-A0A6L8TYY3-F1
#
_entry.id   AF-A0A6L8TYY3-F1
#
_cell.length_a   1.000
_cell.length_b   1.000
_cell.length_c   1.000
_cell.angle_alpha   90.00
_cell.angle_beta   90.00
_cell.angle_gamma   90.00
#
_symmetry.space_group_name_H-M   'P 1'
#
loop_
_entity.id
_entity.type
_entity.pdbx_description
1 polymer ?
#
loop_
_entity_poly.entity_id
_entity_poly.type
_entity_poly.pdbx_seq_one_letter_code
_entity_poly.pdbx_strand_id
1 'polypeptide(L)' 'SGFILCYKIKKKYPDVPVILATGVAHETGISFSLDSESEKSWIKADRYLEKGIRPEQFDMEIMKLLKL' A
#
# COMPACT_ATOMS: atom_id res chain seq x y z
N SER A 1 5.05 11.75 -5.98
CA SER A 1 4.45 10.41 -6.14
C SER A 1 4.38 9.71 -4.80
N GLY A 2 3.24 9.09 -4.46
CA GLY A 2 3.04 8.36 -3.19
C GLY A 2 4.02 7.21 -3.01
N PHE A 3 4.43 6.55 -4.10
CA PHE A 3 5.44 5.49 -4.10
C PHE A 3 6.81 5.97 -3.59
N ILE A 4 7.27 7.14 -4.02
CA ILE A 4 8.54 7.73 -3.56
C ILE A 4 8.48 8.09 -2.07
N LEU A 5 7.32 8.58 -1.61
CA LEU A 5 7.12 8.89 -0.20
C LEU A 5 7.18 7.62 0.64
N CYS A 6 6.49 6.56 0.23
CA CYS A 6 6.55 5.25 0.89
C CYS A 6 7.99 4.75 1.00
N TYR A 7 8.76 4.79 -0.10
CA TYR A 7 10.17 4.41 -0.09
C TYR A 7 10.99 5.21 0.93
N LYS A 8 10.81 6.54 0.96
CA LYS A 8 11.54 7.42 1.91
C LYS A 8 11.14 7.15 3.36
N ILE A 9 9.86 6.92 3.64
CA ILE A 9 9.37 6.58 4.97
C ILE A 9 9.99 5.26 5.43
N LYS A 10 9.86 4.18 4.65
CA LYS A 10 10.41 2.87 5.04
C LYS A 10 11.93 2.87 5.14
N LYS A 11 12.63 3.73 4.39
CA LYS A 11 14.08 3.91 4.53
C LYS A 11 14.47 4.63 5.84
N LYS A 12 13.65 5.58 6.31
CA LYS A 12 13.94 6.37 7.53
C LYS A 12 13.38 5.72 8.80
N TYR A 13 12.20 5.12 8.70
CA TYR A 13 11.44 4.49 9.77
C TYR A 13 10.94 3.11 9.29
N PRO A 14 11.77 2.07 9.35
CA PRO A 14 11.45 0.76 8.78
C PRO A 14 10.23 0.09 9.45
N ASP A 15 10.03 0.35 10.74
CA ASP A 15 8.98 -0.27 11.55
C ASP A 15 7.62 0.43 11.43
N VAL A 16 7.55 1.60 10.78
CA VAL A 16 6.29 2.29 10.57
C VAL A 16 5.48 1.54 9.50
N PRO A 17 4.27 1.05 9.83
CA PRO A 17 3.42 0.40 8.85
C PRO A 17 2.91 1.43 7.84
N VAL A 18 2.96 1.10 6.55
CA VAL A 18 2.52 1.97 5.47
C VAL A 18 1.49 1.25 4.60
N ILE A 19 0.31 1.85 4.48
CA ILE A 19 -0.71 1.49 3.50
C ILE A 19 -0.64 2.48 2.35
N LEU A 20 -0.55 1.98 1.12
CA LEU A 20 -0.67 2.79 -0.08
C LEU A 20 -2.11 2.67 -0.64
N ALA A 21 -2.88 3.76 -0.57
CA ALA A 21 -4.21 3.83 -1.17
C ALA A 21 -4.16 4.57 -2.52
N THR A 22 -4.59 3.92 -3.61
CA THR A 22 -4.45 4.43 -4.97
C THR A 22 -5.68 4.19 -5.84
N GLY A 23 -5.86 4.96 -6.90
CA GLY A 23 -6.92 4.76 -7.91
C GLY A 23 -6.36 4.46 -9.30
N VAL A 24 -5.07 4.13 -9.39
CA VAL A 24 -4.37 3.96 -10.67
C VAL A 24 -4.95 2.81 -11.49
N ALA A 25 -5.42 1.72 -10.85
CA ALA A 25 -6.09 0.65 -11.59
C ALA A 25 -7.38 1.14 -12.24
N HIS A 26 -8.16 1.96 -11.53
CA HIS A 26 -9.39 2.56 -12.07
C HIS A 26 -9.11 3.58 -13.19
N GLU A 27 -8.03 4.35 -13.08
CA GLU A 27 -7.70 5.41 -14.05
C GLU A 27 -6.97 4.89 -15.29
N THR A 28 -6.17 3.83 -15.17
CA THR A 28 -5.24 3.39 -16.24
C THR A 28 -5.45 1.95 -16.68
N GLY A 29 -6.26 1.16 -15.97
CA GLY A 29 -6.41 -0.28 -16.19
C GLY A 29 -5.19 -1.11 -15.72
N ILE A 30 -4.13 -0.46 -15.23
CA ILE A 30 -2.93 -1.12 -14.71
C ILE A 30 -3.10 -1.31 -13.21
N SER A 31 -3.28 -2.56 -12.79
CA SER A 31 -3.24 -2.94 -11.38
C SER A 31 -1.80 -3.23 -10.99
N PHE A 32 -1.31 -2.55 -9.95
CA PHE A 32 -0.04 -2.91 -9.33
C PHE A 32 -0.31 -3.92 -8.22
N SER A 33 0.26 -5.11 -8.34
CA SER A 33 0.14 -6.13 -7.32
C SER A 33 1.38 -6.14 -6.43
N LEU A 34 1.21 -6.48 -5.15
CA LEU A 34 2.34 -6.88 -4.31
C LEU A 34 2.70 -8.35 -4.56
N ASP A 35 2.23 -9.00 -5.62
CA ASP A 35 2.40 -10.44 -5.84
C ASP A 35 3.55 -10.75 -6.79
N SER A 36 3.93 -9.80 -7.66
CA SER A 36 5.11 -9.94 -8.51
C SER A 36 6.37 -9.37 -7.83
N GLU A 37 7.46 -10.14 -7.83
CA GLU A 37 8.75 -9.73 -7.21
C GLU A 37 9.29 -8.42 -7.82
N SER A 38 9.03 -8.18 -9.11
CA SER A 38 9.39 -6.94 -9.79
C SER A 38 8.63 -5.72 -9.23
N GLU A 39 7.31 -5.84 -9.04
CA GLU A 39 6.48 -4.75 -8.50
C GLU A 39 6.72 -4.55 -6.99
N LYS A 40 6.89 -5.63 -6.22
CA LYS A 40 7.31 -5.57 -4.81
C LYS A 40 8.61 -4.79 -4.62
N SER A 41 9.59 -4.94 -5.52
CA SER A 41 10.87 -4.25 -5.39
C SER A 41 10.74 -2.72 -5.49
N TRP A 42 9.73 -2.24 -6.22
CA TRP A 42 9.41 -0.82 -6.36
C TRP A 42 8.46 -0.33 -5.25
N ILE A 43 7.53 -1.18 -4.81
CA ILE A 43 6.47 -0.83 -3.86
C ILE A 43 6.82 -1.40 -2.48
N LYS A 44 7.51 -0.61 -1.65
CA LYS A 44 7.89 -0.99 -0.27
C LYS A 44 6.77 -0.89 0.77
N ALA A 45 5.52 -0.79 0.35
CA ALA A 45 4.38 -0.65 1.26
C ALA A 45 4.03 -2.00 1.91
N ASP A 46 3.55 -1.96 3.14
CA ASP A 46 3.10 -3.18 3.84
C ASP A 46 1.74 -3.65 3.29
N ARG A 47 0.92 -2.71 2.80
CA ARG A 47 -0.33 -2.98 2.08
C ARG A 47 -0.54 -2.03 0.90
N TYR A 48 -1.20 -2.54 -0.13
CA TYR A 48 -1.66 -1.79 -1.29
C TYR A 48 -3.17 -1.94 -1.38
N LEU A 49 -3.91 -0.82 -1.41
CA LEU A 49 -5.37 -0.79 -1.44
C LEU A 49 -5.86 0.11 -2.57
N GLU A 50 -6.93 -0.31 -3.24
CA GLU A 50 -7.65 0.54 -4.19
C GLU A 50 -8.59 1.50 -3.44
N LYS A 51 -8.65 2.75 -3.91
CA LYS A 51 -9.58 3.76 -3.41
C LYS A 51 -11.02 3.30 -3.70
N GLY A 52 -11.92 3.58 -2.76
CA GLY A 52 -13.29 3.08 -2.80
C GLY A 52 -13.49 1.76 -2.04
N ILE A 53 -12.45 1.27 -1.36
CA ILE A 53 -12.60 0.22 -0.33
C ILE A 53 -13.62 0.66 0.72
N ARG A 54 -14.44 -0.30 1.17
CA ARG A 54 -15.45 -0.06 2.21
C ARG A 54 -14.76 0.30 3.53
N PRO A 55 -15.29 1.26 4.32
CA PRO A 55 -14.70 1.66 5.59
C PRO A 55 -14.42 0.48 6.52
N GLU A 56 -15.35 -0.48 6.61
CA GLU A 56 -15.21 -1.63 7.50
C GLU A 56 -14.03 -2.53 7.08
N GLN A 57 -13.83 -2.69 5.78
CA GLN A 57 -12.69 -3.45 5.24
C GLN A 57 -11.38 -2.70 5.45
N PHE A 58 -11.39 -1.36 5.38
CA PHE A 58 -10.23 -0.54 5.68
C PHE A 58 -9.81 -0.64 7.15
N ASP A 59 -10.78 -0.58 8.08
CA ASP A 59 -10.53 -0.76 9.51
C ASP A 59 -9.92 -2.14 9.80
N MET A 60 -10.42 -3.20 9.16
CA MET A 60 -9.84 -4.54 9.29
C MET A 60 -8.37 -4.60 8.84
N GLU A 61 -8.01 -3.93 7.74
CA GLU A 61 -6.62 -3.91 7.27
C GLU A 61 -5.71 -3.12 8.21
N ILE A 62 -6.20 -2.04 8.82
CA ILE A 62 -5.47 -1.30 9.86
C ILE A 62 -5.22 -2.19 11.07
N MET A 63 -6.26 -2.87 11.59
CA MET A 63 -6.12 -3.75 12.75
C MET A 63 -5.12 -4.87 12.49
N LYS A 64 -5.19 -5.52 11.31
CA LYS A 64 -4.22 -6.55 10.90
C LYS A 64 -2.77 -6.03 10.88
N LEU A 65 -2.56 -4.79 10.42
CA LEU A 65 -1.23 -4.17 10.37
C LEU A 65 -0.70 -3.82 11.77
N LEU A 66 -1.58 -3.35 12.65
CA LEU A 66 -1.24 -3.01 14.02
C LEU A 66 -1.17 -4.24 14.95
N LYS A 67 -1.57 -5.42 14.46
CA LYS A 67 -1.67 -6.68 15.22
C LYS A 67 -2.57 -6.55 16.46
N LEU A 68 -3.66 -5.82 16.31
CA LEU A 68 -4.69 -5.60 17.33
C LEU A 68 -5.89 -6.52 17.13
#